data_AF-A0A9E1MVS2-F1
#
_entry.id   AF-A0A9E1MVS2-F1
#
_cell.length_a   1.000
_cell.length_b   1.000
_cell.length_c   1.000
_cell.angle_alpha   90.00
_cell.angle_beta   90.00
_cell.angle_gamma   90.00
#
_symmetry.space_group_name_H-M   'P 1'
#
loop_
_entity.id
_entity.type
_entity.pdbx_description
1 polymer ?
#
loop_
_entity_poly.entity_id
_entity_poly.type
_entity_poly.pdbx_seq_one_letter_code
_entity_poly.pdbx_strand_id
1 'polypeptide(L)'
;MRFLQAIPVGIRRQVARNLDLILAWLVLLGAQYAVPVDHYLGRDDLLPWMCASLSVVAILRGKRLGAGPHPMLTGRKSKFGMICQRGAMIVASWIVLAAHDLAFSLSIKDDLPLFAGTVIGLIVFQSMSGEQDKTAWNPPPYRGWLTWLVAIIVIGSMTAATGFFHGRMADNVWVAATAGAIVLGLSMLSVGLVPGRAQNHRQRVNAGWKDGSRYRGPLFPLFLAFVGPAGVFFVLFIVLPSMNFDFAFIVSLVVVVWGAIIWPVEEPVAVGCLLHEVQAVGGADAPRGETARPFHLPPQGAMRFSPVRTIRNMSIHPWLIPVKSSRIADLDDPVKPLWDVPPPPEGHHVLGDVAFEPDPLTKGAQWELATIRLKSQAGDDSLAQASSAKTQRVVILRPFPRSMRKQTRTYKWEQNIPEESVQVLDQTTETATLRSGDVIVLASEGVAHAYEFEVGAPIYKDIALFRARPPQMEDYTKAS
;
A
#
# COMPACT_ATOMS: atom_id res chain seq x y z
N MET A 1 11.44 29.42 -0.40
CA MET A 1 9.98 29.53 -0.69
C MET A 1 9.32 28.18 -1.02
N ARG A 2 9.85 27.35 -1.93
CA ARG A 2 9.26 26.02 -2.27
C ARG A 2 9.09 25.07 -1.07
N PHE A 3 10.01 25.08 -0.11
CA PHE A 3 9.93 24.24 1.11
C PHE A 3 8.74 24.61 2.02
N LEU A 4 8.50 25.92 2.24
CA LEU A 4 7.38 26.39 3.08
C LEU A 4 6.02 26.11 2.43
N GLN A 5 5.94 26.07 1.10
CA GLN A 5 4.74 25.67 0.37
C GLN A 5 4.53 24.14 0.36
N ALA A 6 5.59 23.35 0.50
CA ALA A 6 5.52 21.89 0.57
C ALA A 6 4.96 21.38 1.91
N ILE A 7 5.18 22.11 3.01
CA ILE A 7 4.69 21.74 4.35
C ILE A 7 3.15 21.60 4.39
N PRO A 8 2.33 22.61 4.03
CA PRO A 8 0.87 22.49 4.10
C PRO A 8 0.32 21.43 3.14
N VAL A 9 0.94 21.27 1.95
CA VAL A 9 0.57 20.22 0.99
C VAL A 9 0.89 18.83 1.56
N GLY A 10 2.07 18.66 2.15
CA GLY A 10 2.50 17.44 2.81
C GLY A 10 1.61 17.08 4.00
N ILE A 11 1.29 18.03 4.87
CA ILE A 11 0.38 17.85 6.01
C ILE A 11 -1.00 17.44 5.51
N ARG A 12 -1.59 18.18 4.57
CA ARG A 12 -2.92 17.86 4.03
C ARG A 12 -2.95 16.46 3.43
N ARG A 13 -1.89 16.06 2.74
CA ARG A 13 -1.74 14.74 2.14
C ARG A 13 -1.62 13.64 3.20
N GLN A 14 -0.83 13.87 4.25
CA GLN A 14 -0.68 12.91 5.34
C GLN A 14 -1.95 12.80 6.19
N VAL A 15 -2.67 13.90 6.41
CA VAL A 15 -3.99 13.89 7.06
C VAL A 15 -4.98 13.11 6.22
N ALA A 16 -5.06 13.37 4.92
CA ALA A 16 -5.95 12.62 4.02
C ALA A 16 -5.61 11.13 3.99
N ARG A 17 -4.32 10.78 3.98
CA ARG A 17 -3.84 9.38 4.03
C ARG A 17 -4.12 8.69 5.37
N ASN A 18 -4.22 9.43 6.47
CA ASN A 18 -4.40 8.87 7.82
C ASN A 18 -5.74 9.24 8.46
N LEU A 19 -6.73 9.62 7.65
CA LEU A 19 -8.02 10.07 8.12
C LEU A 19 -8.79 8.99 8.90
N ASP A 20 -8.67 7.73 8.49
CA ASP A 20 -9.20 6.56 9.20
C ASP A 20 -8.68 6.46 10.64
N LEU A 21 -7.36 6.61 10.82
CA LEU A 21 -6.69 6.58 12.12
C LEU A 21 -6.99 7.81 12.98
N ILE A 22 -7.08 8.99 12.37
CA ILE A 22 -7.47 10.22 13.05
C ILE A 22 -8.92 10.11 13.57
N LEU A 23 -9.84 9.61 12.74
CA LEU A 23 -11.22 9.39 13.16
C LEU A 23 -11.30 8.34 14.29
N ALA A 24 -10.52 7.26 14.21
CA ALA A 24 -10.45 6.29 15.29
C ALA A 24 -9.96 6.91 16.61
N TRP A 25 -8.95 7.78 16.56
CA TRP A 25 -8.49 8.51 17.74
C TRP A 25 -9.57 9.42 18.33
N LEU A 26 -10.31 10.17 17.49
CA LEU A 26 -11.42 11.01 17.95
C LEU A 26 -12.56 10.19 18.58
N VAL A 27 -12.86 9.02 18.02
CA VAL A 27 -13.85 8.09 18.59
C VAL A 27 -13.36 7.55 19.94
N LEU A 28 -12.10 7.17 20.05
CA LEU A 28 -11.50 6.72 21.33
C LEU A 28 -11.53 7.83 22.39
N LEU A 29 -11.22 9.07 21.99
CA LEU A 29 -11.31 10.23 22.88
C LEU A 29 -12.73 10.45 23.40
N GLY A 30 -13.75 10.33 22.53
CA GLY A 30 -15.14 10.38 22.95
C GLY A 30 -15.54 9.20 23.84
N ALA A 31 -15.05 8.00 23.53
CA ALA A 31 -15.35 6.78 24.27
C ALA A 31 -14.75 6.79 25.69
N GLN A 32 -13.61 7.45 25.90
CA GLN A 32 -12.98 7.59 27.22
C GLN A 32 -13.96 8.16 28.26
N TYR A 33 -14.76 9.17 27.90
CA TYR A 33 -15.76 9.78 28.79
C TYR A 33 -16.93 8.86 29.14
N ALA A 34 -17.14 7.79 28.37
CA ALA A 34 -18.19 6.81 28.61
C ALA A 34 -17.71 5.61 29.46
N VAL A 35 -16.42 5.52 29.77
CA VAL A 35 -15.85 4.42 30.58
C VAL A 35 -16.09 4.71 32.07
N PRO A 36 -16.80 3.83 32.81
CA PRO A 36 -16.96 3.97 34.24
C PRO A 36 -15.62 3.86 34.98
N VAL A 37 -15.50 4.55 36.12
CA VAL A 37 -14.28 4.57 36.95
C VAL A 37 -13.86 3.16 37.41
N ASP A 38 -14.83 2.28 37.68
CA ASP A 38 -14.58 0.90 38.15
C ASP A 38 -14.37 -0.11 37.00
N HIS A 39 -14.38 0.34 35.75
CA HIS A 39 -14.27 -0.55 34.60
C HIS A 39 -12.82 -0.98 34.36
N TYR A 40 -12.59 -2.24 33.91
CA TYR A 40 -11.25 -2.76 33.64
C TYR A 40 -10.44 -1.90 32.65
N LEU A 41 -11.11 -1.23 31.71
CA LEU A 41 -10.49 -0.29 30.77
C LEU A 41 -9.99 1.02 31.41
N GLY A 42 -10.54 1.39 32.58
CA GLY A 42 -10.25 2.61 33.33
C GLY A 42 -9.05 2.48 34.28
N ARG A 43 -8.28 1.39 34.21
CA ARG A 43 -7.11 1.17 35.07
C ARG A 43 -6.08 2.29 34.93
N ASP A 44 -5.50 2.69 36.07
CA ASP A 44 -4.51 3.76 36.16
C ASP A 44 -3.21 3.48 35.39
N ASP A 45 -2.88 2.21 35.13
CA ASP A 45 -1.70 1.83 34.36
C ASP A 45 -1.88 2.00 32.84
N LEU A 46 -3.09 2.34 32.38
CA LEU A 46 -3.46 2.60 30.98
C LEU A 46 -3.27 1.42 30.02
N LEU A 47 -2.71 0.29 30.46
CA LEU A 47 -2.39 -0.87 29.63
C LEU A 47 -3.63 -1.49 28.95
N PRO A 48 -4.79 -1.63 29.63
CA PRO A 48 -6.01 -2.11 28.98
C PRO A 48 -6.50 -1.15 27.89
N TRP A 49 -6.43 0.16 28.14
CA TRP A 49 -6.83 1.18 27.18
C TRP A 49 -5.90 1.22 25.96
N MET A 50 -4.61 0.95 26.16
CA MET A 50 -3.62 0.75 25.09
C MET A 50 -3.97 -0.44 24.22
N CYS A 51 -4.30 -1.58 24.82
CA CYS A 51 -4.69 -2.78 24.08
C CYS A 51 -6.00 -2.57 23.31
N ALA A 52 -6.96 -1.86 23.89
CA ALA A 52 -8.19 -1.47 23.21
C ALA A 52 -7.92 -0.55 22.02
N SER A 53 -7.09 0.49 22.20
CA SER A 53 -6.66 1.39 21.12
C SER A 53 -5.93 0.63 20.01
N LEU A 54 -5.04 -0.29 20.39
CA LEU A 54 -4.29 -1.12 19.45
C LEU A 54 -5.21 -2.11 18.73
N SER A 55 -6.27 -2.59 19.35
CA SER A 55 -7.29 -3.44 18.72
C SER A 55 -8.00 -2.69 17.59
N VAL A 56 -8.36 -1.43 17.80
CA VAL A 56 -8.94 -0.56 16.76
C VAL A 56 -7.96 -0.35 15.61
N VAL A 57 -6.70 -0.01 15.93
CA VAL A 57 -5.64 0.14 14.91
C VAL A 57 -5.38 -1.18 14.16
N ALA A 58 -5.42 -2.31 14.85
CA ALA A 58 -5.22 -3.64 14.26
C ALA A 58 -6.36 -4.02 13.31
N ILE A 59 -7.60 -3.58 13.58
CA ILE A 59 -8.73 -3.76 12.66
C ILE A 59 -8.53 -2.93 11.39
N LEU A 60 -8.22 -1.63 11.56
CA LEU A 60 -8.12 -0.69 10.45
C LEU A 60 -6.88 -0.94 9.57
N ARG A 61 -5.73 -1.15 10.21
CA ARG A 61 -4.41 -1.09 9.57
C ARG A 61 -3.48 -2.25 9.87
N GLY A 62 -3.81 -3.12 10.83
CA GLY A 62 -2.95 -4.25 11.18
C GLY A 62 -2.49 -5.03 9.93
N LYS A 63 -1.19 -5.19 9.77
CA LYS A 63 -0.59 -5.94 8.66
C LYS A 63 0.58 -6.76 9.19
N ARG A 64 0.98 -7.76 8.41
CA ARG A 64 2.16 -8.57 8.74
C ARG A 64 3.40 -7.68 8.84
N LEU A 65 4.15 -7.84 9.92
CA LEU A 65 5.53 -7.40 10.05
C LEU A 65 6.43 -8.55 9.62
N GLY A 66 7.18 -8.35 8.52
CA GLY A 66 8.02 -9.38 7.92
C GLY A 66 7.58 -9.76 6.51
N ALA A 67 8.46 -10.50 5.81
CA ALA A 67 8.29 -10.74 4.39
C ALA A 67 7.05 -11.58 4.05
N GLY A 68 6.56 -11.32 2.85
CA GLY A 68 5.43 -12.00 2.27
C GLY A 68 5.68 -13.37 1.72
N PRO A 69 4.59 -13.99 1.22
CA PRO A 69 4.76 -15.10 0.31
C PRO A 69 5.70 -14.69 -0.82
N HIS A 70 6.28 -15.68 -1.48
CA HIS A 70 7.08 -15.44 -2.68
C HIS A 70 6.31 -14.54 -3.67
N PRO A 71 6.94 -13.57 -4.35
CA PRO A 71 6.25 -12.61 -5.22
C PRO A 71 5.44 -13.26 -6.34
N MET A 72 5.90 -14.43 -6.81
CA MET A 72 5.20 -15.22 -7.84
C MET A 72 4.05 -16.09 -7.31
N LEU A 73 3.88 -16.21 -5.98
CA LEU A 73 2.84 -17.05 -5.39
C LEU A 73 1.64 -16.22 -4.96
N THR A 74 0.47 -16.60 -5.47
CA THR A 74 -0.80 -16.00 -5.04
C THR A 74 -1.32 -16.66 -3.77
N GLY A 75 -1.48 -15.88 -2.70
CA GLY A 75 -2.15 -16.33 -1.49
C GLY A 75 -3.67 -16.40 -1.70
N ARG A 76 -4.30 -17.47 -1.19
CA ARG A 76 -5.75 -17.60 -1.12
C ARG A 76 -6.34 -16.48 -0.27
N LYS A 77 -7.47 -15.91 -0.71
CA LYS A 77 -8.19 -14.86 0.03
C LYS A 77 -9.61 -15.33 0.31
N SER A 78 -9.97 -15.36 1.59
CA SER A 78 -11.32 -15.64 2.07
C SER A 78 -11.77 -14.49 2.97
N LYS A 79 -13.02 -14.03 2.79
CA LYS A 79 -13.62 -13.01 3.66
C LYS A 79 -13.65 -13.48 5.11
N PHE A 80 -14.07 -14.72 5.33
CA PHE A 80 -14.12 -15.33 6.66
C PHE A 80 -12.72 -15.46 7.27
N GLY A 81 -11.76 -15.98 6.51
CA GLY A 81 -10.38 -16.13 6.97
C GLY A 81 -9.72 -14.78 7.30
N MET A 82 -10.05 -13.71 6.56
CA MET A 82 -9.61 -12.35 6.86
C MET A 82 -10.19 -11.83 8.18
N ILE A 83 -11.48 -12.06 8.44
CA ILE A 83 -12.12 -11.68 9.71
C ILE A 83 -11.48 -12.42 10.88
N CYS A 84 -11.29 -13.74 10.76
CA CYS A 84 -10.63 -14.53 11.80
C CYS A 84 -9.18 -14.08 12.03
N GLN A 85 -8.42 -13.77 10.97
CA GLN A 85 -7.06 -13.24 11.09
C GLN A 85 -7.03 -11.88 11.81
N ARG A 86 -8.02 -11.02 11.57
CA ARG A 86 -8.20 -9.74 12.30
C ARG A 86 -8.54 -9.99 13.76
N GLY A 87 -9.41 -10.94 14.05
CA GLY A 87 -9.70 -11.40 15.42
C GLY A 87 -8.45 -11.89 16.13
N ALA A 88 -7.63 -12.71 15.47
CA ALA A 88 -6.35 -13.19 16.00
C ALA A 88 -5.38 -12.03 16.32
N MET A 89 -5.28 -11.02 15.45
CA MET A 89 -4.46 -9.83 15.69
C MET A 89 -4.92 -9.06 16.93
N ILE A 90 -6.23 -8.86 17.11
CA ILE A 90 -6.80 -8.22 18.29
C ILE A 90 -6.38 -9.00 19.53
N VAL A 91 -6.72 -10.29 19.59
CA VAL A 91 -6.49 -11.15 20.76
C VAL A 91 -5.01 -11.24 21.14
N ALA A 92 -4.09 -11.16 20.17
CA ALA A 92 -2.65 -11.21 20.47
C ALA A 92 -2.16 -10.07 21.37
N SER A 93 -2.69 -8.86 21.23
CA SER A 93 -2.38 -7.76 22.16
C SER A 93 -2.90 -8.05 23.57
N TRP A 94 -4.11 -8.60 23.67
CA TRP A 94 -4.72 -8.99 24.95
C TRP A 94 -4.02 -10.16 25.63
N ILE A 95 -3.40 -11.09 24.87
CA ILE A 95 -2.57 -12.16 25.45
C ILE A 95 -1.34 -11.58 26.15
N VAL A 96 -0.70 -10.57 25.55
CA VAL A 96 0.46 -9.89 26.17
C VAL A 96 0.03 -9.24 27.49
N LEU A 97 -1.11 -8.54 27.50
CA LEU A 97 -1.64 -7.95 28.73
C LEU A 97 -2.01 -9.02 29.77
N ALA A 98 -2.74 -10.07 29.39
CA ALA A 98 -3.17 -11.12 30.31
C ALA A 98 -1.97 -11.91 30.89
N ALA A 99 -0.92 -12.13 30.09
CA ALA A 99 0.31 -12.74 30.57
C ALA A 99 1.08 -11.83 31.55
N HIS A 100 1.08 -10.51 31.29
CA HIS A 100 1.65 -9.53 32.20
C HIS A 100 0.89 -9.51 33.52
N ASP A 101 -0.44 -9.41 33.48
CA ASP A 101 -1.31 -9.35 34.66
C ASP A 101 -1.19 -10.63 35.50
N LEU A 102 -1.20 -11.81 34.88
CA LEU A 102 -0.98 -13.09 35.56
C LEU A 102 0.39 -13.16 36.26
N ALA A 103 1.44 -12.61 35.63
CA ALA A 103 2.77 -12.58 36.22
C ALA A 103 2.92 -11.50 37.31
N PHE A 104 2.14 -10.41 37.21
CA PHE A 104 2.08 -9.33 38.18
C PHE A 104 1.39 -9.76 39.47
N SER A 105 0.18 -10.32 39.37
CA SER A 105 -0.63 -10.71 40.53
C SER A 105 -0.21 -12.05 41.11
N LEU A 106 0.34 -12.95 40.28
CA LEU A 106 0.53 -14.37 40.56
C LEU A 106 -0.78 -15.08 40.99
N SER A 107 -1.95 -14.49 40.69
CA SER A 107 -3.27 -15.05 41.03
C SER A 107 -3.69 -16.09 40.00
N ILE A 108 -3.64 -17.35 40.41
CA ILE A 108 -4.11 -18.48 39.60
C ILE A 108 -5.63 -18.47 39.45
N LYS A 109 -6.38 -17.91 40.40
CA LYS A 109 -7.85 -17.97 40.38
C LYS A 109 -8.47 -16.92 39.47
N ASP A 110 -7.91 -15.72 39.45
CA ASP A 110 -8.54 -14.57 38.80
C ASP A 110 -7.99 -14.34 37.38
N ASP A 111 -6.67 -14.48 37.20
CA ASP A 111 -6.02 -14.09 35.94
C ASP A 111 -5.71 -15.28 35.01
N LEU A 112 -5.56 -16.50 35.55
CA LEU A 112 -5.34 -17.69 34.72
C LEU A 112 -6.52 -17.95 33.76
N PRO A 113 -7.80 -17.81 34.15
CA PRO A 113 -8.91 -17.99 33.22
C PRO A 113 -8.89 -16.99 32.07
N LEU A 114 -8.52 -15.73 32.34
CA LEU A 114 -8.42 -14.68 31.31
C LEU A 114 -7.26 -14.97 30.35
N PHE A 115 -6.09 -15.34 30.88
CA PHE A 115 -4.94 -15.74 30.06
C PHE A 115 -5.25 -16.99 29.22
N ALA A 116 -5.80 -18.04 29.82
CA ALA A 116 -6.19 -19.25 29.11
C ALA A 116 -7.24 -18.97 28.03
N GLY A 117 -8.26 -18.15 28.35
CA GLY A 117 -9.32 -17.76 27.42
C GLY A 117 -8.78 -16.99 26.20
N THR A 118 -7.86 -16.05 26.42
CA THR A 118 -7.23 -15.30 25.32
C THR A 118 -6.32 -16.19 24.46
N VAL A 119 -5.54 -17.10 25.07
CA VAL A 119 -4.73 -18.08 24.33
C VAL A 119 -5.60 -19.02 23.48
N ILE A 120 -6.68 -19.56 24.06
CA ILE A 120 -7.65 -20.40 23.33
C ILE A 120 -8.28 -19.59 22.18
N GLY A 121 -8.70 -18.35 22.44
CA GLY A 121 -9.25 -17.46 21.43
C GLY A 121 -8.30 -17.25 20.25
N LEU A 122 -7.02 -16.99 20.51
CA LEU A 122 -6.01 -16.85 19.45
C LEU A 122 -5.86 -18.14 18.64
N ILE A 123 -5.78 -19.30 19.30
CA ILE A 123 -5.64 -20.60 18.63
C ILE A 123 -6.85 -20.85 17.72
N VAL A 124 -8.07 -20.61 18.21
CA VAL A 124 -9.31 -20.77 17.45
C VAL A 124 -9.31 -19.83 16.24
N PHE A 125 -9.11 -18.53 16.43
CA PHE A 125 -9.09 -17.57 15.33
C PHE A 125 -7.99 -17.87 14.31
N GLN A 126 -6.80 -18.26 14.76
CA GLN A 126 -5.70 -18.60 13.88
C GLN A 126 -5.99 -19.87 13.08
N SER A 127 -6.55 -20.91 13.72
CA SER A 127 -6.97 -22.16 13.07
C SER A 127 -8.03 -21.90 11.99
N MET A 128 -9.04 -21.09 12.31
CA MET A 128 -10.10 -20.70 11.36
C MET A 128 -9.58 -19.83 10.21
N SER A 129 -8.48 -19.10 10.42
CA SER A 129 -7.78 -18.36 9.37
C SER A 129 -6.81 -19.22 8.54
N GLY A 130 -6.76 -20.55 8.76
CA GLY A 130 -5.76 -21.47 8.20
C GLY A 130 -5.64 -21.46 6.67
N GLU A 131 -6.68 -21.10 5.93
CA GLU A 131 -6.66 -20.96 4.47
C GLU A 131 -6.31 -19.54 3.98
N GLN A 132 -6.39 -18.51 4.83
CA GLN A 132 -6.13 -17.11 4.46
C GLN A 132 -4.64 -16.83 4.24
N ASP A 133 -4.24 -16.37 3.07
CA ASP A 133 -2.83 -16.21 2.65
C ASP A 133 -2.06 -17.53 2.53
N LYS A 134 -2.76 -18.66 2.48
CA LYS A 134 -2.15 -19.93 2.10
C LYS A 134 -1.80 -19.89 0.63
N THR A 135 -0.54 -20.17 0.34
CA THR A 135 0.02 -20.25 -1.01
C THR A 135 0.12 -21.73 -1.42
N ALA A 136 0.10 -21.98 -2.73
CA ALA A 136 0.03 -23.32 -3.27
C ALA A 136 1.32 -24.16 -3.05
N TRP A 137 2.50 -23.53 -3.19
CA TRP A 137 3.78 -24.20 -2.93
C TRP A 137 4.01 -24.39 -1.42
N ASN A 138 4.26 -25.60 -0.93
CA ASN A 138 4.70 -25.82 0.45
C ASN A 138 6.02 -26.58 0.44
N PRO A 139 7.18 -25.87 0.48
CA PRO A 139 8.47 -26.53 0.42
C PRO A 139 8.66 -27.45 1.66
N PRO A 140 9.52 -28.48 1.55
CA PRO A 140 9.76 -29.44 2.62
C PRO A 140 10.09 -28.73 3.93
N PRO A 141 9.75 -29.36 5.08
CA PRO A 141 9.83 -28.71 6.37
C PRO A 141 11.28 -28.36 6.73
N TYR A 142 11.66 -27.11 6.49
CA TYR A 142 12.77 -26.48 7.19
C TYR A 142 12.35 -26.30 8.67
N ARG A 143 13.31 -26.38 9.61
CA ARG A 143 13.13 -26.11 11.05
C ARG A 143 12.67 -24.67 11.36
N GLY A 144 12.11 -23.94 10.41
CA GLY A 144 11.55 -22.61 10.60
C GLY A 144 10.32 -22.55 11.52
N TRP A 145 9.73 -23.68 11.95
CA TRP A 145 8.79 -23.64 13.07
C TRP A 145 9.51 -23.28 14.39
N LEU A 146 10.79 -23.64 14.52
CA LEU A 146 11.63 -23.33 15.66
C LEU A 146 11.80 -21.82 15.85
N THR A 147 11.90 -21.05 14.77
CA THR A 147 12.01 -19.58 14.87
C THR A 147 10.74 -18.94 15.43
N TRP A 148 9.57 -19.48 15.11
CA TRP A 148 8.30 -19.03 15.68
C TRP A 148 8.16 -19.46 17.14
N LEU A 149 8.55 -20.70 17.48
CA LEU A 149 8.58 -21.15 18.86
C LEU A 149 9.53 -20.30 19.71
N VAL A 150 10.73 -20.00 19.21
CA VAL A 150 11.68 -19.10 19.87
C VAL A 150 11.06 -17.71 20.04
N ALA A 151 10.40 -17.15 19.02
CA ALA A 151 9.73 -15.86 19.14
C ALA A 151 8.63 -15.87 20.22
N ILE A 152 7.80 -16.92 20.28
CA ILE A 152 6.76 -17.09 21.29
C ILE A 152 7.37 -17.16 22.69
N ILE A 153 8.45 -17.94 22.87
CA ILE A 153 9.15 -18.08 24.15
C ILE A 153 9.78 -16.74 24.55
N VAL A 154 10.43 -16.04 23.62
CA VAL A 154 11.07 -14.74 23.91
C VAL A 154 10.03 -13.70 24.29
N ILE A 155 8.95 -13.55 23.52
CA ILE A 155 7.86 -12.62 23.85
C ILE A 155 7.22 -13.02 25.19
N GLY A 156 6.87 -14.29 25.37
CA GLY A 156 6.25 -14.77 26.61
C GLY A 156 7.11 -14.58 27.84
N SER A 157 8.41 -14.88 27.76
CA SER A 157 9.35 -14.71 28.88
C SER A 157 9.62 -13.24 29.18
N MET A 158 9.73 -12.37 28.17
CA MET A 158 9.85 -10.93 28.39
C MET A 158 8.60 -10.37 29.07
N THR A 159 7.40 -10.73 28.59
CA THR A 159 6.13 -10.29 29.20
C THR A 159 6.01 -10.77 30.65
N ALA A 160 6.29 -12.04 30.91
CA ALA A 160 6.23 -12.61 32.26
C ALA A 160 7.27 -11.98 33.19
N ALA A 161 8.50 -11.75 32.71
CA ALA A 161 9.52 -11.06 33.48
C ALA A 161 9.07 -9.63 33.84
N THR A 162 8.52 -8.88 32.88
CA THR A 162 8.03 -7.52 33.15
C THR A 162 6.90 -7.50 34.17
N GLY A 163 5.91 -8.39 34.05
CA GLY A 163 4.83 -8.48 35.04
C GLY A 163 5.36 -8.83 36.43
N PHE A 164 6.26 -9.81 36.52
CA PHE A 164 6.88 -10.22 37.79
C PHE A 164 7.67 -9.08 38.45
N PHE A 165 8.54 -8.39 37.71
CA PHE A 165 9.33 -7.28 38.26
C PHE A 165 8.44 -6.10 38.63
N HIS A 166 7.42 -5.80 37.83
CA HIS A 166 6.44 -4.75 38.13
C HIS A 166 5.67 -5.05 39.42
N GLY A 167 5.22 -6.29 39.62
CA GLY A 167 4.53 -6.69 40.87
C GLY A 167 5.42 -6.66 42.11
N ARG A 168 6.73 -6.94 41.95
CA ARG A 168 7.69 -6.94 43.08
C ARG A 168 8.26 -5.57 43.42
N MET A 169 8.23 -4.63 42.48
CA MET A 169 8.79 -3.28 42.65
C MET A 169 7.79 -2.21 42.19
N ALA A 170 6.52 -2.38 42.54
CA ALA A 170 5.42 -1.52 42.08
C ALA A 170 5.61 -0.05 42.50
N ASP A 171 6.24 0.20 43.65
CA ASP A 171 6.51 1.56 44.14
C ASP A 171 7.59 2.30 43.34
N ASN A 172 8.35 1.59 42.50
CA ASN A 172 9.40 2.19 41.69
C ASN A 172 8.84 2.65 40.34
N VAL A 173 8.68 3.96 40.21
CA VAL A 173 8.22 4.64 38.99
C VAL A 173 8.98 4.19 37.74
N TRP A 174 10.29 3.94 37.84
CA TRP A 174 11.09 3.48 36.69
C TRP A 174 10.72 2.07 36.26
N VAL A 175 10.37 1.19 37.20
CA VAL A 175 9.95 -0.18 36.89
C VAL A 175 8.57 -0.17 36.25
N ALA A 176 7.62 0.60 36.78
CA ALA A 176 6.30 0.77 36.19
C ALA A 176 6.36 1.34 34.75
N ALA A 177 7.16 2.39 34.55
CA ALA A 177 7.41 3.00 33.24
C ALA A 177 8.00 1.99 32.24
N THR A 178 9.01 1.23 32.68
CA THR A 178 9.70 0.24 31.83
C THR A 178 8.78 -0.92 31.49
N ALA A 179 8.00 -1.42 32.46
CA ALA A 179 7.07 -2.51 32.26
C ALA A 179 5.99 -2.11 31.24
N GLY A 180 5.33 -0.96 31.42
CA GLY A 180 4.31 -0.50 30.47
C GLY A 180 4.85 -0.23 29.07
N ALA A 181 6.06 0.32 28.96
CA ALA A 181 6.74 0.52 27.68
C ALA A 181 7.02 -0.79 26.94
N ILE A 182 7.54 -1.80 27.64
CA ILE A 182 7.83 -3.11 27.05
C ILE A 182 6.52 -3.80 26.65
N VAL A 183 5.48 -3.76 27.49
CA VAL A 183 4.16 -4.33 27.19
C VAL A 183 3.58 -3.72 25.91
N LEU A 184 3.68 -2.39 25.73
CA LEU A 184 3.25 -1.73 24.50
C LEU A 184 4.02 -2.22 23.28
N GLY A 185 5.35 -2.23 23.35
CA GLY A 185 6.22 -2.66 22.26
C GLY A 185 5.95 -4.12 21.87
N LEU A 186 5.82 -5.01 22.86
CA LEU A 186 5.49 -6.42 22.64
C LEU A 186 4.08 -6.59 22.07
N SER A 187 3.12 -5.78 22.49
CA SER A 187 1.76 -5.81 21.95
C SER A 187 1.74 -5.43 20.46
N MET A 188 2.39 -4.34 20.08
CA MET A 188 2.47 -3.92 18.67
C MET A 188 3.23 -4.94 17.81
N LEU A 189 4.34 -5.47 18.32
CA LEU A 189 5.09 -6.53 17.65
C LEU A 189 4.23 -7.78 17.45
N SER A 190 3.48 -8.20 18.48
CA SER A 190 2.64 -9.40 18.44
C SER A 190 1.53 -9.29 17.41
N VAL A 191 0.83 -8.15 17.35
CA VAL A 191 -0.18 -7.85 16.32
C VAL A 191 0.39 -8.04 14.92
N GLY A 192 1.61 -7.56 14.67
CA GLY A 192 2.26 -7.68 13.37
C GLY A 192 2.79 -9.08 13.04
N LEU A 193 3.11 -9.89 14.03
CA LEU A 193 3.61 -11.26 13.83
C LEU A 193 2.49 -12.26 13.52
N VAL A 194 1.27 -12.07 14.06
CA VAL A 194 0.12 -12.98 13.88
C VAL A 194 -0.24 -13.28 12.41
N PRO A 195 -0.29 -12.29 11.50
CA PRO A 195 -0.56 -12.55 10.08
C PRO A 195 0.59 -13.26 9.36
N GLY A 196 1.74 -13.41 10.03
CA GLY A 196 2.89 -14.14 9.53
C GLY A 196 2.62 -15.64 9.41
N ARG A 197 3.21 -16.24 8.38
CA ARG A 197 3.14 -17.69 8.16
C ARG A 197 4.54 -18.26 8.08
N ALA A 198 4.77 -19.37 8.78
CA ALA A 198 5.99 -20.14 8.65
C ALA A 198 6.24 -20.59 7.20
N GLN A 199 5.17 -20.94 6.46
CA GLN A 199 5.24 -21.30 5.05
C GLN A 199 5.87 -20.19 4.19
N ASN A 200 5.47 -18.93 4.37
CA ASN A 200 5.99 -17.80 3.58
C ASN A 200 7.49 -17.62 3.81
N HIS A 201 7.95 -17.73 5.06
CA HIS A 201 9.38 -17.70 5.37
C HIS A 201 10.13 -18.86 4.72
N ARG A 202 9.59 -20.08 4.77
CA ARG A 202 10.19 -21.25 4.11
C ARG A 202 10.27 -21.07 2.59
N GLN A 203 9.25 -20.50 1.98
CA GLN A 203 9.25 -20.20 0.54
C GLN A 203 10.35 -19.21 0.17
N ARG A 204 10.48 -18.12 0.92
CA ARG A 204 11.52 -17.11 0.70
C ARG A 204 12.94 -17.68 0.92
N VAL A 205 13.13 -18.51 1.94
CA VAL A 205 14.42 -19.15 2.21
C VAL A 205 14.79 -20.18 1.11
N ASN A 206 13.82 -20.98 0.64
CA ASN A 206 14.07 -22.01 -0.37
C ASN A 206 14.14 -21.48 -1.81
N ALA A 207 13.49 -20.35 -2.11
CA ALA A 207 13.54 -19.74 -3.44
C ALA A 207 14.94 -19.21 -3.81
N GLY A 208 15.83 -19.09 -2.82
CA GLY A 208 17.23 -18.79 -3.05
C GLY A 208 17.53 -17.30 -3.04
N TRP A 209 18.70 -17.04 -2.48
CA TRP A 209 19.62 -15.91 -2.61
C TRP A 209 19.02 -14.53 -3.01
N LYS A 210 19.01 -13.61 -2.05
CA LYS A 210 18.88 -12.17 -2.25
C LYS A 210 20.25 -11.55 -2.51
N ASP A 211 20.43 -10.86 -3.63
CA ASP A 211 21.67 -10.15 -3.99
C ASP A 211 22.92 -11.05 -3.97
N GLY A 212 22.79 -12.31 -4.42
CA GLY A 212 23.90 -13.27 -4.33
C GLY A 212 24.24 -13.71 -2.90
N SER A 213 23.32 -13.56 -1.94
CA SER A 213 23.48 -13.98 -0.55
C SER A 213 22.18 -14.60 0.01
N ARG A 214 22.25 -15.51 0.99
CA ARG A 214 21.03 -16.14 1.55
C ARG A 214 20.02 -15.10 2.04
N TYR A 215 18.74 -15.27 1.70
CA TYR A 215 17.64 -14.41 2.14
C TYR A 215 17.67 -14.17 3.66
N ARG A 216 17.67 -12.90 4.06
CA ARG A 216 17.51 -12.44 5.45
C ARG A 216 16.22 -11.63 5.55
N GLY A 217 15.36 -11.98 6.50
CA GLY A 217 14.12 -11.25 6.71
C GLY A 217 14.36 -9.81 7.14
N PRO A 218 13.42 -8.88 6.82
CA PRO A 218 13.55 -7.49 7.24
C PRO A 218 13.39 -7.40 8.76
N LEU A 219 14.51 -7.27 9.48
CA LEU A 219 14.53 -7.14 10.95
C LEU A 219 14.17 -5.72 11.41
N PHE A 220 14.45 -4.70 10.59
CA PHE A 220 14.22 -3.32 10.95
C PHE A 220 12.73 -2.99 11.26
N PRO A 221 11.73 -3.42 10.47
CA PRO A 221 10.33 -3.21 10.82
C PRO A 221 9.91 -3.88 12.14
N LEU A 222 10.47 -5.05 12.45
CA LEU A 222 10.22 -5.76 13.72
C LEU A 222 10.83 -4.99 14.89
N PHE A 223 12.08 -4.55 14.73
CA PHE A 223 12.76 -3.72 15.72
C PHE A 223 12.03 -2.39 15.96
N LEU A 224 11.62 -1.71 14.88
CA LEU A 224 10.89 -0.44 14.94
C LEU A 224 9.53 -0.61 15.63
N ALA A 225 8.82 -1.70 15.36
CA ALA A 225 7.52 -1.98 15.98
C ALA A 225 7.60 -2.24 17.48
N PHE A 226 8.76 -2.66 17.99
CA PHE A 226 9.01 -2.79 19.42
C PHE A 226 9.57 -1.49 20.02
N VAL A 227 10.73 -1.05 19.55
CA VAL A 227 11.51 0.04 20.17
C VAL A 227 10.84 1.41 20.01
N GLY A 228 10.20 1.67 18.87
CA GLY A 228 9.53 2.94 18.62
C GLY A 228 8.46 3.27 19.66
N PRO A 229 7.36 2.48 19.72
CA PRO A 229 6.29 2.75 20.67
C PRO A 229 6.73 2.60 22.13
N ALA A 230 7.57 1.59 22.45
CA ALA A 230 8.10 1.42 23.80
C ALA A 230 8.92 2.64 24.25
N GLY A 231 9.82 3.13 23.41
CA GLY A 231 10.66 4.29 23.71
C GLY A 231 9.84 5.56 23.93
N VAL A 232 8.85 5.83 23.07
CA VAL A 232 7.97 7.01 23.23
C VAL A 232 7.14 6.90 24.50
N PHE A 233 6.57 5.73 24.79
CA PHE A 233 5.77 5.55 25.99
C PHE A 233 6.62 5.66 27.27
N PHE A 234 7.83 5.11 27.27
CA PHE A 234 8.78 5.26 28.38
C PHE A 234 9.11 6.73 28.66
N VAL A 235 9.43 7.50 27.61
CA VAL A 235 9.70 8.95 27.75
C VAL A 235 8.48 9.70 28.27
N LEU A 236 7.28 9.38 27.78
CA LEU A 236 6.05 10.02 28.27
C LEU A 236 5.84 9.74 29.76
N PHE A 237 6.07 8.52 30.23
CA PHE A 237 5.91 8.17 31.64
C PHE A 237 6.91 8.86 32.56
N ILE A 238 8.11 9.17 32.06
CA ILE A 238 9.11 9.95 32.82
C ILE A 238 8.74 11.43 32.86
N VAL A 239 8.26 11.98 31.74
CA VAL A 239 7.91 13.41 31.64
C VAL A 239 6.59 13.71 32.35
N LEU A 240 5.67 12.74 32.38
CA LEU A 240 4.36 12.82 33.03
C LEU A 240 4.21 11.68 34.06
N PRO A 241 4.88 11.78 35.23
CA PRO A 241 4.97 10.71 36.23
C PRO A 241 3.66 10.37 36.95
N SER A 242 2.58 11.09 36.66
CA SER A 242 1.24 10.90 37.23
C SER A 242 0.18 10.75 36.12
N MET A 243 0.50 10.00 35.07
CA MET A 243 -0.49 9.65 34.06
C MET A 243 -1.51 8.66 34.64
N ASN A 244 -2.69 9.18 34.96
CA ASN A 244 -3.89 8.42 35.28
C ASN A 244 -4.79 8.27 34.04
N PHE A 245 -5.98 7.68 34.22
CA PHE A 245 -6.95 7.49 33.13
C PHE A 245 -7.37 8.79 32.42
N ASP A 246 -7.21 9.97 33.02
CA ASP A 246 -7.51 11.24 32.35
C ASP A 246 -6.61 11.48 31.12
N PHE A 247 -5.38 10.93 31.13
CA PHE A 247 -4.43 11.02 30.03
C PHE A 247 -4.55 9.88 29.00
N ALA A 248 -5.57 9.04 29.10
CA ALA A 248 -5.78 7.90 28.21
C ALA A 248 -5.82 8.30 26.71
N PHE A 249 -6.33 9.49 26.37
CA PHE A 249 -6.31 10.02 25.00
C PHE A 249 -4.89 10.26 24.44
N ILE A 250 -3.91 10.62 25.29
CA ILE A 250 -2.50 10.80 24.88
C ILE A 250 -1.93 9.44 24.52
N VAL A 251 -2.19 8.45 25.34
CA VAL A 251 -1.73 7.08 25.13
C VAL A 251 -2.36 6.47 23.88
N SER A 252 -3.66 6.69 23.64
CA SER A 252 -4.31 6.34 22.37
C SER A 252 -3.65 7.04 21.19
N LEU A 253 -3.28 8.31 21.31
CA LEU A 253 -2.59 9.04 20.24
C LEU A 253 -1.25 8.39 19.91
N VAL A 254 -0.47 7.99 20.92
CA VAL A 254 0.81 7.27 20.72
C VAL A 254 0.59 5.99 19.92
N VAL A 255 -0.40 5.18 20.31
CA VAL A 255 -0.74 3.92 19.62
C VAL A 255 -1.15 4.19 18.18
N VAL A 256 -1.95 5.23 17.94
CA VAL A 256 -2.44 5.60 16.60
C VAL A 256 -1.31 6.13 15.70
N VAL A 257 -0.46 7.01 16.22
CA VAL A 257 0.70 7.55 15.49
C VAL A 257 1.67 6.44 15.12
N TRP A 258 2.04 5.59 16.08
CA TRP A 258 2.90 4.44 15.78
C TRP A 258 2.22 3.42 14.88
N GLY A 259 0.90 3.27 14.98
CA GLY A 259 0.11 2.48 14.04
C GLY A 259 0.25 2.97 12.59
N ALA A 260 0.27 4.28 12.37
CA ALA A 260 0.50 4.87 11.04
C ALA A 260 1.93 4.64 10.52
N ILE A 261 2.93 4.65 11.42
CA ILE A 261 4.35 4.46 11.08
C ILE A 261 4.66 2.99 10.78
N ILE A 262 4.19 2.09 11.65
CA ILE A 262 4.47 0.64 11.57
C ILE A 262 3.62 0.00 10.47
N TRP A 263 2.37 0.43 10.31
CA TRP A 263 1.45 -0.04 9.28
C TRP A 263 0.99 1.10 8.38
N PRO A 264 1.88 1.58 7.49
CA PRO A 264 1.52 2.62 6.54
C PRO A 264 0.45 2.12 5.56
N VAL A 265 -0.30 3.09 5.02
CA VAL A 265 -1.22 2.83 3.89
C VAL A 265 -0.42 2.21 2.75
N GLU A 266 -0.97 1.17 2.14
CA GLU A 266 -0.35 0.55 0.96
C GLU A 266 -0.36 1.57 -0.17
N GLU A 267 0.81 1.88 -0.72
CA GLU A 267 0.91 2.68 -1.94
C GLU A 267 0.67 1.76 -3.15
N PRO A 268 -0.04 2.22 -4.19
CA PRO A 268 -0.18 1.46 -5.42
C PRO A 268 1.19 1.24 -6.06
N VAL A 269 1.42 0.02 -6.56
CA VAL A 269 2.61 -0.32 -7.35
C VAL A 269 2.44 0.17 -8.79
N ALA A 270 1.23 0.06 -9.31
CA ALA A 270 0.86 0.54 -10.63
C ALA A 270 -0.59 1.04 -10.59
N VAL A 271 -0.98 1.78 -11.61
CA VAL A 271 -2.38 2.14 -11.85
C VAL A 271 -2.77 1.64 -13.22
N GLY A 272 -3.91 0.94 -13.29
CA GLY A 272 -4.53 0.59 -14.55
C GLY A 272 -5.13 1.84 -15.16
N CYS A 273 -4.60 2.26 -16.30
CA CYS A 273 -5.09 3.36 -17.09
C CYS A 273 -5.79 2.81 -18.34
N LEU A 274 -6.74 3.57 -18.86
CA LEU A 274 -7.48 3.22 -20.07
C LEU A 274 -7.25 4.32 -21.10
N LEU A 275 -6.94 3.92 -22.33
CA LEU A 275 -6.95 4.79 -23.48
C LEU A 275 -8.23 4.50 -24.26
N HIS A 276 -9.17 5.42 -24.20
CA HIS A 276 -10.41 5.35 -24.99
C HIS A 276 -10.14 5.95 -26.35
N GLU A 277 -10.43 5.21 -27.42
CA GLU A 277 -10.40 5.81 -28.75
C GLU A 277 -11.55 6.81 -28.88
N VAL A 278 -11.24 8.02 -29.34
CA VAL A 278 -12.22 9.10 -29.47
C VAL A 278 -12.34 9.51 -30.92
N GLN A 279 -13.58 9.61 -31.39
CA GLN A 279 -13.83 10.25 -32.69
C GLN A 279 -13.75 11.77 -32.54
N ALA A 280 -12.83 12.39 -33.27
CA ALA A 280 -12.75 13.84 -33.34
C ALA A 280 -13.95 14.38 -34.14
N VAL A 281 -14.94 14.95 -33.45
CA VAL A 281 -16.12 15.56 -34.06
C VAL A 281 -15.98 17.08 -34.02
N GLY A 282 -16.05 17.75 -35.17
CA GLY A 282 -16.22 19.20 -35.21
C GLY A 282 -17.63 19.54 -34.76
N GLY A 283 -17.84 20.61 -33.97
CA GLY A 283 -19.15 20.96 -33.41
C GLY A 283 -20.32 21.22 -34.40
N ALA A 284 -20.17 20.96 -35.70
CA ALA A 284 -21.23 20.94 -36.72
C ALA A 284 -21.41 19.56 -37.39
N ASP A 285 -20.55 18.58 -37.11
CA ASP A 285 -20.60 17.25 -37.69
C ASP A 285 -21.61 16.39 -36.91
N ALA A 286 -22.48 15.67 -37.62
CA ALA A 286 -23.42 14.75 -37.00
C ALA A 286 -22.66 13.55 -36.38
N PRO A 287 -23.00 13.14 -35.14
CA PRO A 287 -22.39 11.95 -34.55
C PRO A 287 -22.69 10.72 -35.42
N ARG A 288 -21.65 10.09 -35.96
CA ARG A 288 -21.78 8.84 -36.72
C ARG A 288 -21.86 7.68 -35.71
N GLY A 289 -22.77 6.73 -35.98
CA GLY A 289 -23.22 5.70 -35.03
C GLY A 289 -22.15 4.80 -34.39
N GLU A 290 -22.62 4.00 -33.42
CA GLU A 290 -21.91 3.28 -32.33
C GLU A 290 -20.85 2.22 -32.72
N THR A 291 -20.48 2.08 -33.99
CA THR A 291 -19.56 1.02 -34.42
C THR A 291 -18.14 1.52 -34.68
N ALA A 292 -17.17 0.93 -33.98
CA ALA A 292 -15.75 1.18 -34.20
C ALA A 292 -15.36 0.79 -35.63
N ARG A 293 -14.64 1.69 -36.34
CA ARG A 293 -14.05 1.36 -37.64
C ARG A 293 -12.75 0.58 -37.43
N PRO A 294 -12.43 -0.39 -38.28
CA PRO A 294 -11.18 -1.12 -38.17
C PRO A 294 -9.96 -0.23 -38.51
N PHE A 295 -8.81 -0.55 -37.90
CA PHE A 295 -7.55 0.24 -37.90
C PHE A 295 -7.05 0.74 -39.27
N HIS A 296 -7.47 0.10 -40.37
CA HIS A 296 -7.01 0.38 -41.72
C HIS A 296 -7.89 1.41 -42.47
N LEU A 297 -9.01 1.85 -41.89
CA LEU A 297 -9.92 2.81 -42.53
C LEU A 297 -9.80 4.19 -41.87
N PRO A 298 -9.49 5.25 -42.65
CA PRO A 298 -9.30 6.58 -42.09
C PRO A 298 -10.61 7.15 -41.52
N PRO A 299 -10.58 7.85 -40.37
CA PRO A 299 -11.68 8.69 -39.95
C PRO A 299 -11.85 9.83 -40.96
N GLN A 300 -13.07 10.04 -41.44
CA GLN A 300 -13.42 11.22 -42.21
C GLN A 300 -13.84 12.32 -41.24
N GLY A 301 -13.01 13.36 -41.06
CA GLY A 301 -13.30 14.51 -40.20
C GLY A 301 -12.15 15.53 -40.19
N ALA A 302 -12.46 16.80 -39.97
CA ALA A 302 -11.50 17.91 -40.05
C ALA A 302 -10.65 18.09 -38.78
N MET A 303 -9.60 18.92 -38.87
CA MET A 303 -8.68 19.41 -37.81
C MET A 303 -9.35 20.18 -36.64
N ARG A 304 -10.55 19.78 -36.21
CA ARG A 304 -11.39 20.46 -35.22
C ARG A 304 -11.82 19.45 -34.15
N PHE A 305 -11.53 19.74 -32.89
CA PHE A 305 -11.81 18.86 -31.75
C PHE A 305 -12.74 19.55 -30.75
N SER A 306 -13.90 18.95 -30.43
CA SER A 306 -14.83 19.45 -29.40
C SER A 306 -14.89 18.49 -28.21
N PRO A 307 -14.21 18.79 -27.08
CA PRO A 307 -14.20 17.89 -25.92
C PRO A 307 -15.56 17.71 -25.23
N VAL A 308 -16.55 18.53 -25.58
CA VAL A 308 -17.93 18.43 -25.05
C VAL A 308 -18.79 17.49 -25.91
N ARG A 309 -18.40 17.23 -27.15
CA ARG A 309 -19.17 16.45 -28.15
C ARG A 309 -18.44 15.21 -28.66
N THR A 310 -17.27 14.93 -28.12
CA THR A 310 -16.49 13.73 -28.39
C THR A 310 -17.22 12.50 -27.88
N ILE A 311 -17.36 11.49 -28.74
CA ILE A 311 -17.95 10.20 -28.41
C ILE A 311 -16.80 9.23 -28.21
N ARG A 312 -16.78 8.57 -27.05
CA ARG A 312 -15.87 7.44 -26.78
C ARG A 312 -16.32 6.26 -27.63
N ASN A 313 -15.44 5.71 -28.43
CA ASN A 313 -15.68 4.42 -29.07
C ASN A 313 -15.67 3.32 -27.99
N MET A 314 -16.29 2.18 -28.29
CA MET A 314 -16.27 0.99 -27.43
C MET A 314 -14.89 0.30 -27.38
N SER A 315 -13.93 0.73 -28.22
CA SER A 315 -12.54 0.26 -28.22
C SER A 315 -11.76 0.90 -27.06
N ILE A 316 -11.34 0.07 -26.12
CA ILE A 316 -10.56 0.48 -24.93
C ILE A 316 -9.22 -0.23 -24.96
N HIS A 317 -8.13 0.52 -24.85
CA HIS A 317 -6.78 -0.03 -24.70
C HIS A 317 -6.34 0.08 -23.24
N PRO A 318 -6.28 -1.04 -22.49
CA PRO A 318 -5.77 -1.03 -21.13
C PRO A 318 -4.26 -0.81 -21.12
N TRP A 319 -3.80 0.03 -20.20
CA TRP A 319 -2.40 0.38 -20.03
C TRP A 319 -2.02 0.37 -18.55
N LEU A 320 -0.98 -0.35 -18.18
CA LEU A 320 -0.50 -0.42 -16.80
C LEU A 320 0.67 0.54 -16.64
N ILE A 321 0.48 1.61 -15.86
CA ILE A 321 1.52 2.60 -15.61
C ILE A 321 2.10 2.41 -14.20
N PRO A 322 3.41 2.17 -14.05
CA PRO A 322 4.05 2.04 -12.75
C PRO A 322 4.04 3.36 -11.97
N VAL A 323 3.86 3.26 -10.66
CA VAL A 323 4.11 4.37 -9.72
C VAL A 323 5.56 4.23 -9.25
N LYS A 324 6.34 5.32 -9.18
CA LYS A 324 7.81 5.30 -8.97
C LYS A 324 8.32 4.63 -7.67
N SER A 325 7.44 4.02 -6.87
CA SER A 325 7.83 2.99 -5.89
C SER A 325 8.29 1.66 -6.55
N SER A 326 8.40 1.61 -7.89
CA SER A 326 8.83 0.43 -8.66
C SER A 326 10.18 -0.19 -8.26
N ARG A 327 11.02 0.48 -7.47
CA ARG A 327 12.02 -0.25 -6.65
C ARG A 327 11.37 -0.80 -5.40
N ILE A 328 10.55 -1.82 -5.59
CA ILE A 328 10.20 -2.71 -4.50
C ILE A 328 11.47 -3.50 -4.22
N ALA A 329 12.03 -3.38 -3.02
CA ALA A 329 13.20 -4.16 -2.60
C ALA A 329 12.99 -5.70 -2.67
N ASP A 330 11.76 -6.14 -2.95
CA ASP A 330 11.35 -7.53 -3.19
C ASP A 330 11.33 -7.92 -4.69
N LEU A 331 11.43 -6.96 -5.63
CA LEU A 331 11.56 -7.16 -7.09
C LEU A 331 12.99 -6.90 -7.58
N ASP A 332 13.76 -6.03 -6.90
CA ASP A 332 15.23 -5.99 -7.03
C ASP A 332 15.89 -7.25 -6.44
N ASP A 333 15.09 -8.09 -5.77
CA ASP A 333 15.47 -9.41 -5.29
C ASP A 333 15.73 -10.29 -6.53
N PRO A 334 16.97 -10.77 -6.78
CA PRO A 334 17.29 -11.68 -7.88
C PRO A 334 16.76 -13.08 -7.56
N VAL A 335 15.51 -13.17 -7.12
CA VAL A 335 14.84 -14.44 -6.89
C VAL A 335 14.62 -15.04 -8.26
N LYS A 336 15.26 -16.19 -8.48
CA LYS A 336 15.10 -16.93 -9.72
C LYS A 336 13.59 -17.07 -9.99
N PRO A 337 13.10 -16.63 -11.16
CA PRO A 337 11.74 -16.89 -11.56
C PRO A 337 11.43 -18.36 -11.34
N LEU A 338 10.37 -18.67 -10.59
CA LEU A 338 9.91 -20.07 -10.47
C LEU A 338 9.45 -20.60 -11.83
N TRP A 339 9.07 -19.71 -12.74
CA TRP A 339 8.58 -19.99 -14.08
C TRP A 339 9.12 -18.96 -15.07
N ASP A 340 9.11 -19.31 -16.35
CA ASP A 340 9.53 -18.39 -17.41
C ASP A 340 8.64 -17.14 -17.45
N VAL A 341 9.28 -15.97 -17.47
CA VAL A 341 8.58 -14.68 -17.53
C VAL A 341 8.28 -14.39 -19.00
N PRO A 342 7.04 -14.01 -19.36
CA PRO A 342 6.77 -13.58 -20.73
C PRO A 342 7.71 -12.42 -21.10
N PRO A 343 8.25 -12.40 -22.33
CA PRO A 343 9.13 -11.31 -22.75
C PRO A 343 8.40 -9.97 -22.60
N PRO A 344 9.10 -8.89 -22.22
CA PRO A 344 8.50 -7.57 -22.18
C PRO A 344 7.92 -7.22 -23.57
N PRO A 345 6.85 -6.41 -23.63
CA PRO A 345 6.27 -5.99 -24.90
C PRO A 345 7.33 -5.32 -25.78
N GLU A 346 7.27 -5.58 -27.09
CA GLU A 346 8.25 -5.10 -28.07
C GLU A 346 8.26 -3.56 -28.16
N GLY A 347 9.44 -2.96 -28.31
CA GLY A 347 9.66 -1.51 -28.13
C GLY A 347 8.89 -0.59 -29.09
N HIS A 348 8.47 -1.08 -30.25
CA HIS A 348 7.67 -0.31 -31.22
C HIS A 348 6.18 -0.17 -30.82
N HIS A 349 5.74 -0.87 -29.77
CA HIS A 349 4.42 -0.67 -29.15
C HIS A 349 4.45 0.35 -27.99
N VAL A 350 5.58 1.00 -27.73
CA VAL A 350 5.81 1.82 -26.54
C VAL A 350 6.08 3.27 -26.95
N LEU A 351 5.23 4.20 -26.53
CA LEU A 351 5.36 5.64 -26.78
C LEU A 351 6.44 6.31 -25.88
N GLY A 352 7.39 5.53 -25.32
CA GLY A 352 8.35 5.91 -24.27
C GLY A 352 8.03 5.30 -22.88
N ASP A 353 8.94 5.45 -21.91
CA ASP A 353 8.75 4.92 -20.55
C ASP A 353 7.79 5.82 -19.78
N VAL A 354 6.65 5.27 -19.36
CA VAL A 354 5.63 6.02 -18.62
C VAL A 354 5.65 5.63 -17.15
N ALA A 355 5.72 6.63 -16.28
CA ALA A 355 5.67 6.42 -14.84
C ALA A 355 4.96 7.58 -14.14
N PHE A 356 4.28 7.29 -13.03
CA PHE A 356 3.85 8.35 -12.12
C PHE A 356 5.03 8.78 -11.24
N GLU A 357 5.65 9.89 -11.63
CA GLU A 357 6.77 10.46 -10.88
C GLU A 357 6.31 11.07 -9.55
N PRO A 358 7.13 11.01 -8.47
CA PRO A 358 6.79 11.56 -7.18
C PRO A 358 6.54 13.05 -7.31
N ASP A 359 5.64 13.54 -6.47
CA ASP A 359 5.31 14.95 -6.44
C ASP A 359 6.61 15.76 -6.22
N PRO A 360 6.94 16.75 -7.08
CA PRO A 360 8.17 17.53 -6.98
C PRO A 360 8.29 18.32 -5.67
N LEU A 361 7.16 18.58 -4.99
CA LEU A 361 7.13 19.29 -3.71
C LEU A 361 7.28 18.35 -2.52
N THR A 362 6.46 17.29 -2.46
CA THR A 362 6.42 16.39 -1.29
C THR A 362 7.33 15.17 -1.42
N LYS A 363 7.89 14.89 -2.60
CA LYS A 363 8.63 13.67 -2.97
C LYS A 363 7.85 12.36 -2.74
N GLY A 364 6.57 12.42 -2.36
CA GLY A 364 5.73 11.25 -2.13
C GLY A 364 5.12 10.70 -3.41
N ALA A 365 4.87 9.39 -3.45
CA ALA A 365 4.25 8.69 -4.58
C ALA A 365 2.88 9.26 -4.92
N GLN A 366 2.68 9.76 -6.14
CA GLN A 366 1.42 10.33 -6.64
C GLN A 366 0.97 9.54 -7.87
N TRP A 367 -0.31 9.64 -8.24
CA TRP A 367 -0.87 8.95 -9.41
C TRP A 367 -1.91 9.81 -10.15
N GLU A 368 -1.81 11.14 -10.02
CA GLU A 368 -2.68 12.09 -10.71
C GLU A 368 -2.09 12.53 -12.05
N LEU A 369 -0.76 12.55 -12.14
CA LEU A 369 -0.01 13.01 -13.30
C LEU A 369 1.01 11.95 -13.73
N ALA A 370 0.76 11.29 -14.86
CA ALA A 370 1.70 10.39 -15.49
C ALA A 370 2.74 11.19 -16.27
N THR A 371 4.00 10.78 -16.19
CA THR A 371 5.11 11.38 -16.95
C THR A 371 5.60 10.35 -17.95
N ILE A 372 5.64 10.75 -19.22
CA ILE A 372 6.20 9.94 -20.32
C ILE A 372 7.62 10.44 -20.58
N ARG A 373 8.59 9.55 -20.51
CA ARG A 373 9.98 9.82 -20.90
C ARG A 373 10.18 9.32 -22.32
N LEU A 374 10.37 10.25 -23.24
CA LEU A 374 10.46 9.96 -24.67
C LEU A 374 11.87 9.54 -25.11
N LYS A 375 12.88 9.71 -24.24
CA LYS A 375 14.30 9.45 -24.53
C LYS A 375 14.97 8.39 -23.64
N SER A 376 14.24 7.59 -22.86
CA SER A 376 14.89 6.67 -21.91
C SER A 376 15.29 5.31 -22.51
N GLN A 377 16.60 5.06 -22.47
CA GLN A 377 17.30 3.80 -22.14
C GLN A 377 17.08 2.51 -22.95
N ALA A 378 16.36 2.50 -24.07
CA ALA A 378 16.61 1.51 -25.11
C ALA A 378 17.44 2.18 -26.21
N GLY A 379 18.66 1.68 -26.45
CA GLY A 379 19.53 2.10 -27.55
C GLY A 379 19.02 1.68 -28.92
N ASP A 380 17.73 1.90 -29.19
CA ASP A 380 17.14 1.68 -30.49
C ASP A 380 16.93 3.02 -31.17
N ASP A 381 17.73 3.22 -32.22
CA ASP A 381 17.53 4.12 -33.35
C ASP A 381 16.17 3.91 -34.06
N SER A 382 15.13 3.40 -33.41
CA SER A 382 13.83 3.10 -34.05
C SER A 382 13.04 4.35 -34.43
N LEU A 383 13.30 5.50 -33.78
CA LEU A 383 12.84 6.81 -34.23
C LEU A 383 13.75 7.42 -35.30
N ALA A 384 15.02 6.98 -35.40
CA ALA A 384 16.01 7.50 -36.35
C ALA A 384 16.06 6.71 -37.68
N GLN A 385 15.66 5.43 -37.68
CA GLN A 385 15.62 4.55 -38.86
C GLN A 385 14.28 4.58 -39.61
N ALA A 386 13.30 5.36 -39.16
CA ALA A 386 12.16 5.75 -39.99
C ALA A 386 12.57 6.86 -40.99
N SER A 387 13.66 6.64 -41.72
CA SER A 387 14.23 7.54 -42.72
C SER A 387 13.47 7.47 -44.05
N SER A 388 12.16 7.63 -43.99
CA SER A 388 11.30 7.98 -45.14
C SER A 388 9.97 8.55 -44.64
N ALA A 389 9.91 9.89 -44.55
CA ALA A 389 8.71 10.70 -44.73
C ALA A 389 7.39 10.30 -44.01
N LYS A 390 7.43 9.85 -42.75
CA LYS A 390 6.23 9.87 -41.89
C LYS A 390 6.26 11.07 -40.95
N THR A 391 5.58 12.16 -41.34
CA THR A 391 5.26 13.27 -40.45
C THR A 391 4.25 12.82 -39.40
N GLN A 392 4.69 12.01 -38.44
CA GLN A 392 3.90 11.65 -37.28
C GLN A 392 4.02 12.79 -36.27
N ARG A 393 2.97 13.60 -36.12
CA ARG A 393 2.86 14.64 -35.09
C ARG A 393 2.04 14.09 -33.94
N VAL A 394 2.60 14.09 -32.74
CA VAL A 394 1.89 13.72 -31.51
C VAL A 394 1.63 14.97 -30.69
N VAL A 395 0.38 15.16 -30.26
CA VAL A 395 -0.04 16.33 -29.48
C VAL A 395 -0.86 15.86 -28.30
N ILE A 396 -0.55 16.35 -27.10
CA ILE A 396 -1.37 16.15 -25.92
C ILE A 396 -2.22 17.40 -25.73
N LEU A 397 -3.53 17.23 -25.84
CA LEU A 397 -4.53 18.27 -25.61
C LEU A 397 -5.09 18.15 -24.20
N ARG A 398 -5.13 19.27 -23.48
CA ARG A 398 -5.78 19.40 -22.18
C ARG A 398 -7.06 20.22 -22.35
N PRO A 399 -8.22 19.55 -22.49
CA PRO A 399 -9.45 20.23 -22.88
C PRO A 399 -9.98 21.21 -21.82
N PHE A 400 -9.62 21.02 -20.55
CA PHE A 400 -10.07 21.84 -19.41
C PHE A 400 -8.89 22.26 -18.51
N PRO A 401 -8.06 23.23 -18.92
CA PRO A 401 -7.01 23.75 -18.03
C PRO A 401 -7.65 24.48 -16.83
N ARG A 402 -7.01 24.39 -15.65
CA ARG A 402 -7.51 24.99 -14.39
C ARG A 402 -7.74 26.52 -14.49
N SER A 403 -7.11 27.18 -15.46
CA SER A 403 -7.16 28.63 -15.69
C SER A 403 -8.39 29.09 -16.51
N MET A 404 -9.12 28.19 -17.19
CA MET A 404 -10.29 28.57 -18.00
C MET A 404 -11.59 28.60 -17.18
N ARG A 405 -12.11 29.81 -16.90
CA ARG A 405 -13.48 30.03 -16.36
C ARG A 405 -14.60 29.84 -17.38
N LYS A 406 -14.30 29.76 -18.69
CA LYS A 406 -15.29 29.56 -19.77
C LYS A 406 -14.91 28.33 -20.59
N GLN A 407 -15.86 27.41 -20.76
CA GLN A 407 -15.68 26.19 -21.56
C GLN A 407 -15.50 26.55 -23.04
N THR A 408 -14.31 26.33 -23.58
CA THR A 408 -14.05 26.43 -25.02
C THR A 408 -14.77 25.28 -25.72
N ARG A 409 -15.77 25.60 -26.55
CA ARG A 409 -16.67 24.59 -27.15
C ARG A 409 -15.99 23.76 -28.26
N THR A 410 -15.00 24.30 -28.95
CA THR A 410 -14.28 23.62 -30.04
C THR A 410 -12.87 24.20 -30.18
N TYR A 411 -11.85 23.35 -30.15
CA TYR A 411 -10.46 23.70 -30.44
C TYR A 411 -10.24 23.62 -31.97
N LYS A 412 -9.74 24.71 -32.55
CA LYS A 412 -9.31 24.77 -33.96
C LYS A 412 -7.79 24.90 -33.99
N TRP A 413 -7.13 24.15 -34.86
CA TRP A 413 -5.67 24.11 -34.89
C TRP A 413 -5.02 25.46 -35.26
N GLU A 414 -5.76 26.30 -35.98
CA GLU A 414 -5.35 27.64 -36.44
C GLU A 414 -5.61 28.75 -35.40
N GLN A 415 -6.29 28.44 -34.28
CA GLN A 415 -6.53 29.43 -33.23
C GLN A 415 -5.36 29.45 -32.24
N ASN A 416 -5.06 30.64 -31.68
CA ASN A 416 -4.14 30.75 -30.55
C ASN A 416 -4.76 30.05 -29.33
N ILE A 417 -4.32 28.83 -29.08
CA ILE A 417 -4.69 28.04 -27.91
C ILE A 417 -3.73 28.41 -26.76
N PRO A 418 -4.20 28.52 -25.50
CA PRO A 418 -3.31 28.77 -24.37
C PRO A 418 -2.21 27.71 -24.28
N GLU A 419 -0.98 28.12 -23.97
CA GLU A 419 0.19 27.24 -23.88
C GLU A 419 -0.01 26.08 -22.88
N GLU A 420 -0.82 26.27 -21.83
CA GLU A 420 -1.13 25.21 -20.86
C GLU A 420 -2.03 24.08 -21.40
N SER A 421 -2.75 24.34 -22.50
CA SER A 421 -3.76 23.44 -23.06
C SER A 421 -3.22 22.51 -24.13
N VAL A 422 -2.02 22.76 -24.66
CA VAL A 422 -1.44 21.98 -25.76
C VAL A 422 0.02 21.72 -25.46
N GLN A 423 0.39 20.44 -25.38
CA GLN A 423 1.78 20.02 -25.36
C GLN A 423 2.08 19.30 -26.68
N VAL A 424 2.81 19.98 -27.57
CA VAL A 424 3.30 19.38 -28.82
C VAL A 424 4.52 18.52 -28.50
N LEU A 425 4.50 17.26 -28.91
CA LEU A 425 5.65 16.37 -28.79
C LEU A 425 6.45 16.46 -30.07
N ASP A 426 7.56 17.20 -30.00
CA ASP A 426 8.57 17.28 -31.05
C ASP A 426 9.81 16.46 -30.68
N GLN A 427 10.73 16.24 -31.63
CA GLN A 427 11.97 15.47 -31.46
C GLN A 427 12.87 15.97 -30.30
N THR A 428 12.70 17.23 -29.90
CA THR A 428 13.43 17.86 -28.78
C THR A 428 12.80 17.59 -27.41
N THR A 429 11.57 17.07 -27.37
CA THR A 429 10.81 16.88 -26.12
C THR A 429 11.30 15.66 -25.37
N GLU A 430 11.87 15.86 -24.18
CA GLU A 430 12.41 14.75 -23.38
C GLU A 430 11.34 14.11 -22.49
N THR A 431 10.41 14.93 -22.00
CA THR A 431 9.36 14.51 -21.07
C THR A 431 8.01 15.10 -21.43
N ALA A 432 6.96 14.28 -21.39
CA ALA A 432 5.57 14.68 -21.55
C ALA A 432 4.75 14.35 -20.29
N THR A 433 3.63 15.05 -20.08
CA THR A 433 2.80 14.84 -18.90
C THR A 433 1.33 14.64 -19.26
N LEU A 434 0.73 13.58 -18.73
CA LEU A 434 -0.67 13.18 -18.94
C LEU A 434 -1.47 13.24 -17.64
N ARG A 435 -2.71 13.71 -17.73
CA ARG A 435 -3.72 13.73 -16.67
C ARG A 435 -4.99 13.05 -17.16
N SER A 436 -5.80 12.51 -16.24
CA SER A 436 -7.09 11.95 -16.62
C SER A 436 -7.95 13.00 -17.36
N GLY A 437 -8.46 12.63 -18.53
CA GLY A 437 -9.18 13.51 -19.47
C GLY A 437 -8.29 14.23 -20.50
N ASP A 438 -6.96 14.06 -20.44
CA ASP A 438 -6.06 14.53 -21.51
C ASP A 438 -6.25 13.67 -22.77
N VAL A 439 -6.16 14.30 -23.94
CA VAL A 439 -6.37 13.63 -25.23
C VAL A 439 -5.08 13.62 -26.03
N ILE A 440 -4.59 12.42 -26.33
CA ILE A 440 -3.42 12.19 -27.18
C ILE A 440 -3.91 12.14 -28.62
N VAL A 441 -3.50 13.12 -29.43
CA VAL A 441 -3.79 13.17 -30.86
C VAL A 441 -2.54 12.74 -31.62
N LEU A 442 -2.68 11.67 -32.39
CA LEU A 442 -1.66 11.10 -33.27
C LEU A 442 -2.05 11.41 -34.71
N ALA A 443 -1.31 12.28 -35.36
CA ALA A 443 -1.53 12.63 -36.77
C ALA A 443 -0.41 12.08 -37.64
N SER A 444 -0.73 11.19 -38.59
CA SER A 444 0.22 10.64 -39.58
C SER A 444 -0.43 10.63 -40.95
N GLU A 445 0.24 11.19 -41.97
CA GLU A 445 -0.14 11.04 -43.39
C GLU A 445 -1.63 11.35 -43.71
N GLY A 446 -2.21 12.36 -43.05
CA GLY A 446 -3.62 12.76 -43.25
C GLY A 446 -4.65 12.01 -42.41
N VAL A 447 -4.21 11.10 -41.53
CA VAL A 447 -5.01 10.36 -40.56
C VAL A 447 -4.76 10.91 -39.17
N ALA A 448 -5.82 11.21 -38.42
CA ALA A 448 -5.73 11.63 -37.01
C ALA A 448 -6.49 10.66 -36.11
N HIS A 449 -5.78 9.99 -35.21
CA HIS A 449 -6.36 9.23 -34.10
C HIS A 449 -6.32 10.08 -32.84
N ALA A 450 -7.37 10.00 -32.03
CA ALA A 450 -7.43 10.65 -30.73
C ALA A 450 -7.69 9.60 -29.64
N TYR A 451 -6.94 9.66 -28.55
CA TYR A 451 -7.09 8.78 -27.40
C TYR A 451 -7.30 9.60 -26.14
N GLU A 452 -8.43 9.43 -25.46
CA GLU A 452 -8.65 10.02 -24.14
C GLU A 452 -8.02 9.12 -23.07
N PHE A 453 -7.14 9.71 -22.28
CA PHE A 453 -6.47 9.03 -21.18
C PHE A 453 -7.33 9.08 -19.92
N GLU A 454 -7.69 7.91 -19.39
CA GLU A 454 -8.41 7.78 -18.13
C GLU A 454 -7.52 7.08 -17.11
N VAL A 455 -7.35 7.70 -15.94
CA VAL A 455 -6.68 7.06 -14.80
C VAL A 455 -7.70 6.18 -14.10
N GLY A 456 -7.53 4.87 -14.19
CA GLY A 456 -8.42 3.88 -13.60
C GLY A 456 -7.96 3.40 -12.22
N ALA A 457 -8.17 2.11 -11.95
CA ALA A 457 -8.02 1.57 -10.60
C ALA A 457 -6.54 1.37 -10.18
N PRO A 458 -6.18 1.77 -8.94
CA PRO A 458 -4.86 1.49 -8.37
C PRO A 458 -4.67 0.00 -8.10
N ILE A 459 -3.45 -0.49 -8.36
CA ILE A 459 -3.04 -1.88 -8.13
C ILE A 459 -2.00 -1.91 -7.02
N TYR A 460 -2.36 -2.50 -5.89
CA TYR A 460 -1.55 -2.48 -4.66
C TYR A 460 -0.56 -3.64 -4.53
N LYS A 461 -0.60 -4.65 -5.40
CA LYS A 461 0.24 -5.84 -5.31
C LYS A 461 0.71 -6.29 -6.69
N ASP A 462 1.99 -6.62 -6.81
CA ASP A 462 2.55 -7.24 -8.02
C ASP A 462 1.84 -8.52 -8.40
N ILE A 463 1.44 -9.31 -7.42
CA ILE A 463 0.65 -10.53 -7.62
C ILE A 463 -0.65 -10.23 -8.38
N ALA A 464 -1.23 -9.03 -8.22
CA ALA A 464 -2.41 -8.62 -8.98
C ALA A 464 -2.08 -8.16 -10.42
N LEU A 465 -0.86 -7.68 -10.67
CA LEU A 465 -0.32 -7.43 -12.02
C LEU A 465 -0.04 -8.75 -12.75
N PHE A 466 0.53 -9.73 -12.05
CA PHE A 466 0.84 -11.07 -12.58
C PHE A 466 -0.36 -12.04 -12.59
N ARG A 467 -1.58 -11.59 -12.22
CA ARG A 467 -2.79 -12.43 -12.12
C ARG A 467 -3.39 -12.87 -13.46
N ALA A 468 -2.57 -12.95 -14.51
CA ALA A 468 -2.89 -13.56 -15.78
C ALA A 468 -2.98 -15.11 -15.72
N ARG A 469 -2.60 -15.76 -14.61
CA ARG A 469 -2.73 -17.23 -14.46
C ARG A 469 -3.69 -17.61 -13.32
N PRO A 470 -4.76 -18.39 -13.57
CA PRO A 470 -5.51 -19.05 -12.51
C PRO A 470 -4.60 -20.08 -11.80
N PRO A 471 -4.78 -20.32 -10.48
CA PRO A 471 -3.95 -21.29 -9.75
C PRO A 471 -3.98 -22.64 -10.46
N GLN A 472 -2.82 -23.20 -10.82
CA GLN A 472 -2.74 -24.45 -11.57
C GLN A 472 -2.43 -25.64 -10.65
N MET A 473 -2.80 -26.85 -11.06
CA MET A 473 -2.54 -28.07 -10.28
C MET A 473 -1.03 -28.33 -10.06
N GLU A 474 -0.20 -27.85 -10.97
CA GLU A 474 1.26 -27.88 -10.90
C GLU A 474 1.82 -27.04 -9.74
N ASP A 475 1.06 -26.08 -9.21
CA ASP A 475 1.46 -25.30 -8.03
C ASP A 475 1.39 -26.13 -6.73
N TYR A 476 0.78 -27.31 -6.78
CA TYR A 476 0.55 -28.22 -5.65
C TYR A 476 1.37 -29.52 -5.73
N THR A 477 2.17 -29.69 -6.78
CA THR A 477 3.08 -30.84 -6.84
C THR A 477 4.26 -30.59 -5.93
N LYS A 478 4.62 -31.60 -5.12
CA LYS A 478 5.92 -31.62 -4.46
C LYS A 478 6.95 -31.57 -5.59
N ALA A 479 7.78 -30.53 -5.64
CA ALA A 479 9.00 -30.58 -6.44
C ALA A 479 9.76 -31.83 -5.98
N SER A 480 9.89 -32.78 -6.90
CA SER A 480 10.57 -34.07 -6.73
C SER A 480 12.03 -33.88 -6.37
#